data_AF-A0A5J5HMQ5-F1
#
_entry.id   AF-A0A5J5HMQ5-F1
#
_cell.length_a   1.000
_cell.length_b   1.000
_cell.length_c   1.000
_cell.angle_alpha   90.00
_cell.angle_beta   90.00
_cell.angle_gamma   90.00
#
_symmetry.space_group_name_H-M   'P 1'
#
loop_
_entity.id
_entity.type
_entity.pdbx_description
1 polymer ?
#
loop_
_entity_poly.entity_id
_entity_poly.type
_entity_poly.pdbx_seq_one_letter_code
_entity_poly.pdbx_strand_id
1 'polypeptide(L)'
;MERPIENKVHSLVGHSGNSDVDLIVNIDIHSKAIAYGMLCSLYAKGEITELELERAIEKLDHLIERDTKRKKSNKNPVSEHKPKPTLIYSPQQNSRGNWF
;
A
#
# COMPACT_ATOMS: atom_id res chain seq x y z
N MET A 1 15.05 -45.16 -41.10
CA MET A 1 15.87 -44.17 -40.39
C MET A 1 14.96 -43.05 -39.95
N GLU A 2 14.58 -43.05 -38.67
CA GLU A 2 13.78 -41.98 -38.08
C GLU A 2 14.71 -40.80 -37.75
N ARG A 3 14.30 -39.57 -38.08
CA ARG A 3 15.08 -38.36 -37.78
C ARG A 3 14.69 -37.86 -36.38
N PRO A 4 15.64 -37.43 -35.54
CA PRO A 4 15.30 -36.84 -34.25
C PRO A 4 14.57 -35.51 -34.48
N ILE A 5 13.41 -35.37 -33.84
CA ILE A 5 12.61 -34.14 -33.87
C ILE A 5 13.17 -33.24 -32.76
N GLU A 6 14.00 -32.26 -33.13
CA GLU A 6 14.54 -31.30 -32.17
C GLU A 6 13.46 -30.30 -31.77
N ASN A 7 13.04 -30.32 -30.50
CA ASN A 7 12.08 -29.37 -29.98
C ASN A 7 12.82 -28.11 -29.49
N LYS A 8 12.97 -27.12 -30.38
CA LYS A 8 13.52 -25.80 -30.04
C LYS A 8 12.45 -24.95 -29.33
N VAL A 9 12.16 -25.28 -28.08
CA VAL A 9 11.40 -24.37 -27.21
C VAL A 9 12.37 -23.31 -26.69
N HIS A 10 12.53 -22.22 -27.45
CA HIS A 10 13.16 -21.01 -26.93
C HIS A 10 12.21 -20.38 -25.90
N SER A 11 12.28 -20.85 -24.65
CA SER A 11 11.75 -20.08 -23.53
C SER A 11 12.67 -18.88 -23.32
N LEU A 12 12.43 -17.79 -24.07
CA LEU A 12 12.85 -16.47 -23.62
C LEU A 12 12.07 -16.20 -22.33
N VAL A 13 12.67 -16.54 -21.20
CA VAL A 13 12.25 -16.00 -19.91
C VAL A 13 12.64 -14.52 -19.95
N GLY A 14 11.77 -13.72 -20.57
CA GLY A 14 11.80 -12.28 -20.41
C GLY A 14 11.60 -11.99 -18.94
N HIS A 15 12.60 -11.40 -18.31
CA HIS A 15 12.62 -10.96 -16.92
C HIS A 15 11.22 -10.52 -16.47
N SER A 16 10.52 -11.37 -15.70
CA SER A 16 9.23 -11.01 -15.12
C SER A 16 9.49 -10.09 -13.92
N GLY A 17 9.82 -8.83 -14.21
CA GLY A 17 9.96 -7.77 -13.23
C GLY A 17 8.60 -7.30 -12.73
N ASN A 18 7.88 -8.18 -12.04
CA ASN A 18 6.59 -7.85 -11.42
C ASN A 18 6.52 -8.26 -9.94
N SER A 19 7.68 -8.48 -9.32
CA SER A 19 7.79 -9.06 -7.97
C SER A 19 7.84 -8.03 -6.83
N ASP A 20 7.48 -6.77 -7.07
CA ASP A 20 7.33 -5.77 -6.00
C ASP A 20 5.89 -5.25 -5.98
N VAL A 21 5.06 -5.94 -5.19
CA VAL A 21 3.66 -5.57 -4.97
C VAL A 21 3.58 -4.96 -3.57
N ASP A 22 3.51 -3.63 -3.52
CA ASP A 22 3.24 -2.90 -2.28
C ASP A 22 1.78 -3.14 -1.86
N LEU A 23 1.58 -4.07 -0.92
CA LEU A 23 0.29 -4.30 -0.29
C LEU A 23 0.05 -3.24 0.78
N ILE A 24 -0.75 -2.22 0.44
CA ILE A 24 -1.29 -1.29 1.43
C ILE A 24 -2.45 -1.98 2.16
N VAL A 25 -2.14 -2.65 3.27
CA VAL A 25 -3.16 -3.22 4.15
C VAL A 25 -3.69 -2.11 5.06
N ASN A 26 -4.87 -1.58 4.74
CA ASN A 26 -5.60 -0.71 5.65
C ASN A 26 -6.22 -1.54 6.78
N ILE A 27 -5.52 -1.61 7.91
CA ILE A 27 -6.04 -2.21 9.13
C ILE A 27 -6.83 -1.12 9.89
N ASP A 28 -8.15 -1.13 9.72
CA ASP A 28 -9.05 -0.29 10.52
C ASP A 28 -9.32 -0.97 11.88
N ILE A 29 -8.39 -0.83 12.82
CA ILE A 29 -8.67 -1.14 14.22
C ILE A 29 -9.54 -0.02 14.78
N HIS A 30 -10.73 -0.36 15.26
CA HIS A 30 -11.59 0.55 16.03
C HIS A 30 -10.99 0.80 17.43
N SER A 31 -9.82 1.44 17.46
CA SER A 31 -9.05 1.79 18.66
C SER A 31 -9.87 2.65 19.62
N LYS A 32 -10.82 3.43 19.09
CA LYS A 32 -11.83 4.16 19.85
C LYS A 32 -12.60 3.22 20.78
N ALA A 33 -13.26 2.19 20.25
CA ALA A 33 -14.11 1.29 21.03
C ALA A 33 -13.33 0.57 22.14
N ILE A 34 -12.08 0.15 21.85
CA ILE A 34 -11.20 -0.48 22.83
C ILE A 34 -10.88 0.49 23.99
N ALA A 35 -10.53 1.74 23.66
CA ALA A 35 -10.20 2.75 24.67
C ALA A 35 -11.40 3.08 25.58
N TYR A 36 -12.62 3.23 25.03
CA TYR A 36 -13.83 3.38 25.87
C TYR A 36 -14.07 2.16 26.75
N GLY A 37 -13.93 0.95 26.19
CA GLY A 37 -14.08 -0.28 26.97
C GLY A 37 -13.12 -0.35 28.15
N MET A 38 -11.88 0.08 27.98
CA MET A 38 -10.89 0.17 29.07
C MET A 38 -11.30 1.19 30.12
N LEU A 39 -11.72 2.40 29.73
CA LEU A 39 -12.17 3.43 30.68
C LEU A 39 -13.39 2.97 31.49
N CYS A 40 -14.39 2.38 30.81
CA CYS A 40 -15.55 1.81 31.49
C CYS A 40 -15.16 0.66 32.43
N SER A 41 -14.17 -0.15 32.07
CA SER A 41 -13.67 -1.23 32.94
C SER A 41 -13.01 -0.70 34.20
N LEU A 42 -12.22 0.38 34.10
CA LEU A 42 -11.59 1.04 35.25
C LEU A 42 -12.64 1.65 36.18
N TYR A 43 -13.65 2.30 35.60
CA TYR A 43 -14.76 2.88 36.36
C TYR A 43 -15.59 1.80 37.06
N ALA A 44 -15.93 0.71 36.37
CA ALA A 44 -16.70 -0.40 36.94
C ALA A 44 -15.97 -1.09 38.11
N LYS A 45 -14.63 -1.05 38.13
CA LYS A 45 -13.81 -1.52 39.24
C LYS A 45 -13.70 -0.53 40.40
N GLY A 46 -14.15 0.71 40.22
CA GLY A 46 -14.00 1.80 41.18
C GLY A 46 -12.56 2.34 41.26
N GLU A 47 -11.73 2.09 40.25
CA GLU A 47 -10.36 2.61 40.19
C GLU A 47 -10.32 4.11 39.83
N ILE A 48 -11.39 4.62 39.22
CA ILE A 48 -11.57 6.03 38.87
C ILE A 48 -12.97 6.51 39.27
N THR A 49 -13.10 7.79 39.58
CA THR A 49 -14.36 8.46 39.87
C THR A 49 -15.12 8.84 38.59
N GLU A 50 -16.42 9.14 38.72
CA GLU A 50 -17.24 9.63 37.59
C GLU A 50 -16.61 10.87 36.92
N LEU A 51 -16.13 11.81 37.74
CA LEU A 51 -15.49 13.04 37.24
C LEU A 51 -14.20 12.74 36.46
N GLU A 52 -13.42 11.75 36.90
CA GLU A 52 -12.21 11.31 36.20
C GLU A 52 -12.55 10.57 34.90
N LEU A 53 -13.62 9.77 34.90
CA LEU A 53 -14.12 9.11 33.70
C LEU A 53 -14.55 10.13 32.65
N GLU A 54 -15.36 11.12 33.01
CA GLU A 54 -15.80 12.18 32.09
C GLU A 54 -14.60 12.93 31.49
N ARG A 55 -13.64 13.35 32.32
CA ARG A 55 -12.41 14.02 31.87
C ARG A 55 -11.57 13.13 30.95
N ALA A 56 -11.47 11.83 31.25
CA ALA A 56 -10.73 10.88 30.43
C ALA A 56 -11.40 10.67 29.06
N ILE A 57 -12.72 10.59 29.02
CA ILE A 57 -13.51 10.52 27.79
C ILE A 57 -13.30 11.77 26.93
N GLU A 58 -13.42 12.96 27.51
CA GLU A 58 -13.20 14.23 26.81
C GLU A 58 -11.78 14.30 26.22
N LYS A 59 -10.79 13.89 27.01
CA LYS A 59 -9.40 13.85 26.55
C LYS A 59 -9.19 12.86 25.41
N LEU A 60 -9.80 11.68 25.49
CA LEU A 60 -9.75 10.64 24.46
C LEU A 60 -10.35 11.13 23.15
N ASP A 61 -11.53 11.76 23.19
CA ASP A 61 -12.17 12.32 21.99
C ASP A 61 -11.30 13.40 21.33
N HIS A 62 -10.71 14.30 22.11
CA HIS A 62 -9.79 15.30 21.58
C HIS A 62 -8.54 14.68 20.92
N LEU A 63 -8.00 13.59 21.49
CA LEU A 63 -6.85 12.88 20.91
C LEU A 63 -7.21 12.21 19.57
N ILE A 64 -8.39 11.59 19.51
CA ILE A 64 -8.91 10.96 18.29
C ILE A 64 -9.15 12.03 17.22
N GLU A 65 -9.78 13.14 17.56
CA GLU A 65 -10.03 14.23 16.63
C GLU A 65 -8.71 14.79 16.07
N ARG A 66 -7.70 14.97 16.93
CA ARG A 66 -6.37 15.42 16.51
C ARG A 66 -5.70 14.43 15.55
N ASP A 67 -5.82 13.13 15.80
CA ASP A 67 -5.27 12.10 14.90
C ASP A 67 -5.96 12.11 13.54
N THR A 68 -7.30 12.20 13.53
CA THR A 68 -8.06 12.28 12.27
C THR A 68 -7.73 13.54 11.46
N LYS A 69 -7.53 14.69 12.12
CA LYS A 69 -7.07 15.94 11.49
C LYS A 69 -5.68 15.78 10.88
N ARG A 70 -4.73 15.15 11.60
CA ARG A 70 -3.38 14.86 11.08
C ARG A 70 -3.42 13.93 9.86
N LYS A 71 -4.22 12.87 9.91
CA LYS A 71 -4.41 11.96 8.77
C LYS A 71 -4.99 12.69 7.55
N LYS A 72 -5.91 13.63 7.75
CA LYS A 72 -6.45 14.47 6.64
C LYS A 72 -5.38 15.40 6.06
N SER A 73 -4.54 16.02 6.90
CA SER A 73 -3.47 16.92 6.45
C SER A 73 -2.35 16.21 5.67
N ASN A 74 -2.09 14.93 5.96
CA ASN A 74 -1.06 14.15 5.26
C ASN A 74 -1.55 13.54 3.93
N LYS A 75 -2.84 13.66 3.60
CA LYS A 75 -3.40 13.31 2.28
C LYS A 75 -3.20 14.43 1.25
N ASN A 76 -2.03 15.08 1.26
CA ASN A 76 -1.59 15.81 0.07
C ASN A 76 -1.37 14.77 -1.03
N PRO A 77 -1.81 15.03 -2.28
CA PRO A 77 -1.72 14.02 -3.33
C PRO A 77 -0.25 13.65 -3.51
N VAL A 78 0.06 12.38 -3.21
CA VAL A 78 1.27 11.73 -3.71
C VAL A 78 1.28 12.04 -5.20
N SER A 79 2.32 12.76 -5.62
CA SER A 79 2.56 13.17 -6.99
C SER A 79 2.20 12.02 -7.91
N GLU A 80 1.22 12.24 -8.80
CA GLU A 80 1.01 11.40 -9.96
C GLU A 80 2.37 11.26 -10.66
N HIS A 81 3.03 10.12 -10.48
CA HIS A 81 4.11 9.72 -11.35
C HIS A 81 3.49 9.53 -12.73
N LYS A 82 3.38 10.62 -13.50
CA LYS A 82 3.06 10.56 -14.92
C LYS A 82 4.06 9.57 -15.53
N PRO A 83 3.63 8.44 -16.10
CA PRO A 83 4.56 7.61 -16.84
C PRO A 83 5.14 8.49 -17.94
N LYS A 84 6.48 8.61 -17.98
CA LYS A 84 7.18 9.26 -19.08
C LYS A 84 6.68 8.59 -20.37
N PRO A 85 6.24 9.34 -21.39
CA PRO A 85 5.87 8.71 -22.65
C PRO A 85 7.12 8.06 -23.21
N THR A 86 7.14 6.73 -23.23
CA THR A 86 8.17 5.95 -23.90
C THR A 86 8.15 6.38 -25.36
N LEU A 87 9.26 6.93 -25.84
CA LEU A 87 9.44 7.27 -27.24
C LEU A 87 9.10 6.02 -28.07
N ILE A 88 8.12 6.17 -28.96
CA ILE A 88 7.75 5.19 -29.95
C ILE A 88 9.03 4.85 -30.71
N TYR A 89 9.50 3.60 -30.55
CA TYR A 89 10.61 3.06 -31.30
C TYR A 89 10.21 3.05 -32.78
N SER A 90 10.71 4.02 -33.55
CA SER A 90 10.66 3.97 -35.00
C SER A 90 11.56 2.81 -35.45
N PRO A 91 11.07 1.85 -36.25
CA PRO A 91 11.92 0.80 -36.76
C PRO A 91 12.92 1.44 -37.72
N GLN A 92 14.17 1.51 -37.29
CA GLN A 92 15.28 1.92 -38.15
C GLN A 92 15.43 0.83 -39.23
N GLN A 93 14.98 1.15 -40.45
CA GLN A 93 15.23 0.34 -41.64
C GLN A 93 16.74 0.32 -41.89
N ASN A 94 17.43 -0.70 -41.36
CA ASN A 94 18.80 -0.96 -41.78
C ASN A 94 18.76 -1.69 -43.12
N SER A 95 19.14 -0.93 -44.14
CA SER A 95 19.47 -1.43 -45.46
C SER A 95 20.92 -1.93 -45.48
N ARG A 96 21.10 -3.08 -46.17
CA ARG A 96 22.32 -3.65 -46.78
C ARG A 96 23.27 -4.50 -45.93
N GLY A 97 23.59 -5.68 -46.49
CA GLY A 97 24.89 -6.32 -46.33
C GLY A 97 24.90 -7.83 -46.59
N ASN A 98 24.95 -8.25 -47.85
CA ASN A 98 25.37 -9.62 -48.23
C ASN A 98 26.76 -9.93 -47.65
N TRP A 99 26.92 -11.06 -46.97
CA TRP A 99 28.21 -11.76 -46.86
C TRP A 99 27.98 -13.28 -46.85
N PHE A 100 28.44 -13.90 -47.96
CA PHE A 100 28.50 -15.32 -48.35
C PHE A 100 27.21 -15.99 -48.84
#